data_AF-A0A8S3XGW5-F1
#
_entry.id   AF-A0A8S3XGW5-F1
#
_cell.length_a   1.000
_cell.length_b   1.000
_cell.length_c   1.000
_cell.angle_alpha   90.00
_cell.angle_beta   90.00
_cell.angle_gamma   90.00
#
_symmetry.space_group_name_H-M   'P 1'
#
loop_
_entity.id
_entity.type
_entity.pdbx_description
1 polymer ?
#
loop_
_entity_poly.entity_id
_entity_poly.type
_entity_poly.pdbx_seq_one_letter_code
_entity_poly.pdbx_strand_id
1 'polypeptide(L)'
;MYAYASRIFNININHHFFEVGHSQSEGDAMYALIERRKKHKIIYVPQQWVTLIRCAKSSGEPYEVNEVNQDNILDFKQLLPCYKNWEHDVNHVKVSWSKIMHIHFISSLPNIIKFQYDYLSDNEMVINLAQDIKTVSLRAVSRRATKEPQNSEQELPISKAYNAPLPLSTTKYKDLISNAIPTIYHDYFMN
;
A
#
# COMPACT_ATOMS: atom_id res chain seq x y z
N MET A 1 5.36 0.35 -4.45
CA MET A 1 4.02 0.94 -4.64
C MET A 1 4.09 2.46 -4.72
N TYR A 2 4.46 3.18 -3.65
CA TYR A 2 4.42 4.65 -3.65
C TYR A 2 5.34 5.31 -4.68
N ALA A 3 6.56 4.81 -4.89
CA ALA A 3 7.43 5.28 -5.98
C ALA A 3 6.77 5.16 -7.37
N TYR A 4 6.08 4.04 -7.62
CA TYR A 4 5.32 3.84 -8.86
C TYR A 4 4.13 4.81 -8.96
N ALA A 5 3.35 4.97 -7.89
CA ALA A 5 2.20 5.87 -7.87
C ALA A 5 2.62 7.34 -8.10
N SER A 6 3.70 7.77 -7.44
CA SER A 6 4.28 9.11 -7.60
C SER A 6 4.66 9.40 -9.06
N ARG A 7 5.26 8.42 -9.74
CA ARG A 7 5.60 8.49 -11.18
C ARG A 7 4.35 8.57 -12.07
N ILE A 8 3.44 7.61 -11.95
CA ILE A 8 2.30 7.46 -12.87
C ILE A 8 1.29 8.59 -12.74
N PHE A 9 0.97 8.99 -11.51
CA PHE A 9 0.02 10.07 -11.28
C PHE A 9 0.67 11.46 -11.31
N ASN A 10 2.00 11.52 -11.47
CA ASN A 10 2.78 12.74 -11.39
C ASN A 10 2.50 13.55 -10.10
N ILE A 11 2.55 12.87 -8.95
CA ILE A 11 2.29 13.47 -7.63
C ILE A 11 3.47 13.23 -6.69
N ASN A 12 3.72 14.15 -5.77
CA ASN A 12 4.66 13.93 -4.67
C ASN A 12 3.92 13.30 -3.48
N ILE A 13 4.53 12.28 -2.87
CA ILE A 13 3.93 11.55 -1.76
C ILE A 13 4.84 11.65 -0.55
N ASN A 14 4.30 12.11 0.57
CA ASN A 14 5.00 12.24 1.85
C ASN A 14 4.35 11.35 2.90
N HIS A 15 5.14 10.55 3.58
CA HIS A 15 4.72 9.77 4.74
C HIS A 15 5.42 10.28 5.98
N HIS A 16 4.64 10.67 6.98
CA HIS A 16 5.12 11.11 8.28
C HIS A 16 4.77 10.03 9.31
N PHE A 17 5.75 9.61 10.10
CA PHE A 17 5.64 8.58 11.13
C PHE A 17 5.96 9.18 12.49
N PHE A 18 5.16 8.86 13.50
CA PHE A 18 5.41 9.34 14.87
C PHE A 18 6.62 8.65 15.50
N GLU A 19 7.25 9.35 16.45
CA GLU A 19 8.22 8.72 17.35
C GLU A 19 7.56 7.60 18.17
N VAL A 20 8.30 6.52 18.37
CA VAL A 20 7.82 5.37 19.14
C VAL A 20 7.56 5.79 20.58
N GLY A 21 6.32 5.62 21.07
CA GLY A 21 5.95 5.89 22.46
C GLY A 21 4.93 7.01 22.68
N HIS A 22 4.61 7.79 21.64
CA HIS A 22 3.63 8.87 21.72
C HIS A 22 2.68 8.85 20.52
N SER A 23 1.63 8.01 20.57
CA SER A 23 0.63 7.95 19.50
C SER A 23 -0.80 7.98 20.05
N GLN A 24 -1.41 9.16 20.02
CA GLN A 24 -2.85 9.26 19.78
C GLN A 24 -3.00 9.67 18.33
N SER A 25 -3.06 8.70 17.42
CA SER A 25 -3.29 9.02 16.01
C SER A 25 -4.77 9.35 15.79
N GLU A 26 -5.06 10.19 14.80
CA GLU A 26 -6.44 10.47 14.39
C GLU A 26 -7.17 9.18 14.00
N GLY A 27 -6.46 8.23 13.40
CA GLY A 27 -6.98 6.90 13.07
C GLY A 27 -7.45 6.13 14.30
N ASP A 28 -6.69 6.17 15.40
CA ASP A 28 -7.08 5.52 16.65
C ASP A 28 -8.33 6.17 17.26
N ALA A 29 -8.43 7.50 17.19
CA ALA A 29 -9.61 8.22 17.66
C ALA A 29 -10.86 7.90 16.82
N MET A 30 -10.71 7.86 15.49
CA MET A 30 -11.78 7.45 14.56
C MET A 30 -12.22 6.01 14.84
N TYR A 31 -11.27 5.08 14.97
CA TYR A 31 -11.55 3.67 15.25
C TYR A 31 -12.27 3.49 16.59
N ALA A 32 -11.78 4.14 17.65
CA ALA A 32 -12.41 4.10 18.97
C ALA A 32 -13.85 4.63 18.95
N LEU A 33 -14.13 5.66 18.14
CA LEU A 33 -15.49 6.17 17.97
C LEU A 33 -16.39 5.17 17.24
N ILE A 34 -15.93 4.60 16.13
CA ILE A 34 -16.67 3.60 15.35
C ILE A 34 -17.02 2.39 16.22
N GLU A 35 -16.05 1.85 16.96
CA GLU A 35 -16.26 0.73 17.88
C GLU A 35 -17.28 1.06 18.99
N ARG A 36 -17.20 2.28 19.55
CA ARG A 36 -18.19 2.75 20.53
C ARG A 36 -19.60 2.79 19.94
N ARG A 37 -19.75 3.21 18.68
CA ARG A 37 -21.05 3.26 17.98
C ARG A 37 -21.56 1.87 17.61
N LYS A 38 -20.66 0.92 17.41
CA LYS A 38 -20.96 -0.48 17.12
C LYS A 38 -21.36 -1.29 18.35
N LYS A 39 -20.98 -0.91 19.56
CA LYS A 39 -21.14 -1.71 20.81
C LYS A 39 -22.49 -2.41 21.00
N HIS A 40 -23.60 -1.82 20.54
CA HIS A 40 -24.95 -2.38 20.67
C HIS A 40 -25.64 -2.65 19.31
N LYS A 41 -24.86 -2.78 18.24
CA LYS A 41 -25.34 -3.03 16.89
C LYS A 41 -24.77 -4.35 16.40
N ILE A 42 -25.63 -5.19 15.85
CA ILE A 42 -25.23 -6.42 15.18
C ILE A 42 -25.01 -6.09 13.71
N ILE A 43 -23.91 -6.60 13.15
CA ILE A 43 -23.52 -6.38 11.76
C ILE A 43 -23.39 -7.75 11.10
N TYR A 44 -24.15 -7.94 10.05
CA TYR A 44 -24.26 -9.19 9.29
C TYR A 44 -23.56 -9.09 7.93
N VAL A 45 -23.54 -7.91 7.31
CA VAL A 45 -22.91 -7.69 5.99
C VAL A 45 -22.06 -6.43 5.96
N PRO A 46 -21.01 -6.35 5.13
CA PRO A 46 -20.12 -5.18 5.03
C PRO A 46 -20.84 -3.86 4.73
N GLN A 47 -21.93 -3.86 3.97
CA GLN A 47 -22.71 -2.65 3.67
C GLN A 47 -23.25 -1.97 4.93
N GLN A 48 -23.53 -2.74 5.98
CA GLN A 48 -23.96 -2.18 7.26
C GLN A 48 -22.82 -1.46 7.99
N TRP A 49 -21.57 -1.91 7.80
CA TRP A 49 -20.40 -1.16 8.28
C TRP A 49 -20.28 0.18 7.58
N VAL A 50 -20.50 0.24 6.27
CA VAL A 50 -20.46 1.50 5.50
C VAL A 50 -21.40 2.54 6.13
N THR A 51 -22.66 2.16 6.36
CA THR A 51 -23.65 3.03 6.99
C THR A 51 -23.24 3.40 8.43
N LEU A 52 -22.78 2.43 9.22
CA LEU A 52 -22.37 2.69 10.61
C LEU A 52 -21.23 3.69 10.68
N ILE A 53 -20.22 3.53 9.81
CA ILE A 53 -19.05 4.40 9.76
C ILE A 53 -19.49 5.80 9.33
N ARG A 54 -20.25 5.95 8.23
CA ARG A 54 -20.77 7.26 7.78
C ARG A 54 -21.50 8.00 8.91
N CYS A 55 -22.30 7.29 9.70
CA CYS A 55 -23.09 7.86 10.81
C CYS A 55 -22.38 7.85 12.17
N ALA A 56 -21.09 7.54 12.26
CA ALA A 56 -20.41 7.34 13.54
C ALA A 56 -20.21 8.65 14.33
N LYS A 57 -20.02 9.78 13.63
CA LYS A 57 -19.91 11.10 14.26
C LYS A 57 -21.28 11.61 14.72
N SER A 58 -21.34 12.20 15.93
CA SER A 58 -22.53 12.91 16.45
C SER A 58 -22.60 14.36 16.03
N SER A 59 -21.46 14.94 15.63
CA SER A 59 -21.31 16.36 15.30
C SER A 59 -20.23 16.54 14.25
N GLY A 60 -20.32 17.64 13.50
CA GLY A 60 -19.44 17.93 12.37
C GLY A 60 -19.76 17.06 11.14
N GLU A 61 -18.85 17.11 10.16
CA GLU A 61 -19.04 16.40 8.90
C GLU A 61 -18.94 14.87 9.08
N PRO A 62 -19.91 14.10 8.52
CA PRO A 62 -19.87 12.64 8.46
C PRO A 62 -18.56 12.12 7.85
N TYR A 63 -18.21 10.86 8.15
CA TYR A 63 -17.08 10.24 7.47
C TYR A 63 -17.46 9.93 6.01
N GLU A 64 -16.59 10.31 5.08
CA GLU A 64 -16.66 9.81 3.71
C GLU A 64 -16.15 8.37 3.69
N VAL A 65 -16.99 7.45 3.20
CA VAL A 65 -16.63 6.02 3.12
C VAL A 65 -16.62 5.62 1.67
N ASN A 66 -15.42 5.31 1.18
CA ASN A 66 -15.16 4.80 -0.16
C ASN A 66 -15.23 3.28 -0.14
N GLU A 67 -16.22 2.73 -0.84
CA GLU A 67 -16.35 1.27 -1.01
C GLU A 67 -15.36 0.79 -2.07
N VAL A 68 -14.56 -0.20 -1.70
CA VAL A 68 -13.50 -0.77 -2.55
C VAL A 68 -14.06 -1.98 -3.29
N ASN A 69 -13.90 -2.02 -4.60
CA ASN A 69 -14.20 -3.18 -5.43
C ASN A 69 -12.92 -3.78 -6.03
N GLN A 70 -13.05 -4.84 -6.83
CA GLN A 70 -11.91 -5.54 -7.44
C GLN A 70 -11.09 -4.64 -8.38
N ASP A 71 -11.72 -3.64 -9.00
CA ASP A 71 -11.05 -2.69 -9.89
C ASP A 71 -10.12 -1.73 -9.13
N ASN A 72 -10.37 -1.56 -7.83
CA ASN A 72 -9.53 -0.75 -6.96
C ASN A 72 -8.34 -1.53 -6.36
N ILE A 73 -8.30 -2.86 -6.51
CA ILE A 73 -7.25 -3.69 -5.92
C ILE A 73 -6.25 -4.11 -7.01
N LEU A 74 -5.05 -3.58 -6.91
CA LEU A 74 -3.98 -3.74 -7.90
C LEU A 74 -2.89 -4.73 -7.43
N ASP A 75 -2.29 -5.48 -8.37
CA ASP A 75 -1.20 -6.40 -8.09
C ASP A 75 0.18 -5.77 -8.34
N PHE A 76 0.89 -5.46 -7.26
CA PHE A 76 2.24 -4.88 -7.31
C PHE A 76 3.36 -5.92 -7.30
N LYS A 77 3.07 -7.24 -7.27
CA LYS A 77 4.11 -8.28 -7.17
C LYS A 77 5.10 -8.23 -8.33
N GLN A 78 4.63 -7.88 -9.52
CA GLN A 78 5.47 -7.77 -10.71
C GLN A 78 6.51 -6.64 -10.62
N LEU A 79 6.32 -5.66 -9.73
CA LEU A 79 7.27 -4.57 -9.51
C LEU A 79 8.37 -4.93 -8.49
N LEU A 80 8.18 -5.95 -7.65
CA LEU A 80 9.15 -6.32 -6.63
C LEU A 80 10.54 -6.63 -7.21
N PRO A 81 10.68 -7.38 -8.33
CA PRO A 81 11.99 -7.66 -8.91
C PRO A 81 12.75 -6.42 -9.42
N CYS A 82 12.02 -5.36 -9.78
CA CYS A 82 12.59 -4.12 -10.32
C CYS A 82 13.29 -3.28 -9.24
N TYR A 83 12.95 -3.50 -7.98
CA TYR A 83 13.45 -2.73 -6.86
C TYR A 83 14.17 -3.67 -5.89
N LYS A 84 15.50 -3.62 -5.86
CA LYS A 84 16.32 -4.52 -5.01
C LYS A 84 17.11 -3.79 -3.93
N ASN A 85 17.29 -2.49 -4.08
CA ASN A 85 18.15 -1.68 -3.23
C ASN A 85 17.33 -0.96 -2.16
N TRP A 86 16.90 -1.69 -1.13
CA TRP A 86 16.15 -1.14 0.01
C TRP A 86 16.93 -1.16 1.32
N GLU A 87 18.05 -1.86 1.36
CA GLU A 87 18.78 -2.11 2.61
C GLU A 87 19.80 -1.02 2.93
N HIS A 88 20.32 -0.35 1.90
CA HIS A 88 21.39 0.65 2.02
C HIS A 88 21.02 1.92 1.26
N ASP A 89 21.47 3.05 1.80
CA ASP A 89 21.40 4.34 1.13
C ASP A 89 22.49 4.45 0.03
N VAL A 90 22.51 5.59 -0.68
CA VAL A 90 23.51 5.89 -1.72
C VAL A 90 24.95 5.97 -1.19
N ASN A 91 25.13 6.09 0.12
CA ASN A 91 26.44 6.11 0.78
C ASN A 91 26.83 4.72 1.33
N HIS A 92 26.09 3.68 0.97
CA HIS A 92 26.23 2.31 1.49
C HIS A 92 26.03 2.19 3.00
N VAL A 93 25.31 3.12 3.62
CA VAL A 93 24.90 3.06 5.02
C VAL A 93 23.59 2.30 5.12
N LYS A 94 23.53 1.33 6.04
CA LYS A 94 22.34 0.52 6.26
C LYS A 94 21.15 1.38 6.73
N VAL A 95 20.01 1.21 6.08
CA VAL A 95 18.75 1.93 6.37
C VAL A 95 18.06 1.29 7.58
N SER A 96 17.82 2.10 8.61
CA SER A 96 17.07 1.71 9.81
C SER A 96 15.59 2.03 9.63
N TRP A 97 14.86 1.18 8.89
CA TRP A 97 13.44 1.39 8.54
C TRP A 97 12.52 1.73 9.72
N SER A 98 12.77 1.14 10.90
CA SER A 98 11.99 1.42 12.11
C SER A 98 12.21 2.79 12.73
N LYS A 99 13.29 3.49 12.35
CA LYS A 99 13.62 4.84 12.84
C LYS A 99 13.19 5.93 11.87
N ILE A 100 12.72 5.55 10.67
CA ILE A 100 12.35 6.53 9.66
C ILE A 100 11.11 7.28 10.14
N MET A 101 11.22 8.60 10.18
CA MET A 101 10.14 9.50 10.60
C MET A 101 9.50 10.19 9.40
N HIS A 102 10.25 10.39 8.31
CA HIS A 102 9.73 10.97 7.09
C HIS A 102 10.23 10.20 5.87
N ILE A 103 9.33 9.87 4.94
CA ILE A 103 9.64 9.29 3.63
C ILE A 103 8.98 10.14 2.55
N HIS A 104 9.77 10.56 1.57
CA HIS A 104 9.33 11.39 0.47
C HIS A 104 9.62 10.71 -0.88
N PHE A 105 8.58 10.63 -1.70
CA PHE A 105 8.62 10.20 -3.10
C PHE A 105 8.33 11.40 -3.98
N ILE A 106 9.23 11.70 -4.91
CA ILE A 106 9.14 12.84 -5.81
C ILE A 106 8.85 12.36 -7.21
N SER A 107 7.81 12.91 -7.87
CA SER A 107 7.37 12.44 -9.19
C SER A 107 8.45 12.58 -10.27
N SER A 108 9.26 13.64 -10.19
CA SER A 108 10.37 13.88 -11.10
C SER A 108 11.58 12.96 -10.87
N LEU A 109 11.62 12.22 -9.77
CA LEU A 109 12.72 11.33 -9.38
C LEU A 109 12.19 9.93 -9.02
N PRO A 110 11.63 9.18 -9.99
CA PRO A 110 10.82 7.98 -9.72
C PRO A 110 11.59 6.80 -9.10
N ASN A 111 12.92 6.80 -9.21
CA ASN A 111 13.78 5.78 -8.64
C ASN A 111 14.45 6.23 -7.33
N ILE A 112 14.10 7.39 -6.81
CA ILE A 112 14.73 7.95 -5.62
C ILE A 112 13.71 7.98 -4.49
N ILE A 113 14.07 7.38 -3.37
CA ILE A 113 13.37 7.58 -2.10
C ILE A 113 14.23 8.48 -1.24
N LYS A 114 13.63 9.54 -0.73
CA LYS A 114 14.26 10.39 0.26
C LYS A 114 13.66 10.11 1.62
N PHE A 115 14.48 10.09 2.67
CA PHE A 115 14.00 9.78 4.01
C PHE A 115 14.80 10.49 5.10
N GLN A 116 14.20 10.65 6.28
CA GLN A 116 14.80 11.29 7.45
C GLN A 116 14.49 10.49 8.72
N TYR A 117 15.40 10.54 9.69
CA TYR A 117 15.24 9.88 11.00
C TYR A 117 14.73 10.80 12.11
N ASP A 118 14.54 12.09 11.81
CA ASP A 118 14.00 13.08 12.73
C ASP A 118 13.30 14.20 11.96
N TYR A 119 12.52 15.03 12.66
CA TYR A 119 11.79 16.16 12.06
C TYR A 119 12.54 17.49 12.15
N LEU A 120 13.65 17.54 12.88
CA LEU A 120 14.30 18.80 13.27
C LEU A 120 15.54 19.10 12.43
N SER A 121 16.14 18.09 11.83
CA SER A 121 17.33 18.20 11.02
C SER A 121 17.00 18.18 9.53
N ASP A 122 17.73 18.99 8.76
CA ASP A 122 17.70 18.98 7.30
C ASP A 122 18.51 17.81 6.71
N ASN A 123 18.79 16.76 7.49
CA ASN A 123 19.59 15.62 7.06
C ASN A 123 18.73 14.63 6.25
N GLU A 124 18.54 14.95 4.97
CA GLU A 124 17.84 14.10 4.02
C GLU A 124 18.76 12.99 3.48
N MET A 125 18.40 11.74 3.77
CA MET A 125 19.09 10.55 3.26
C MET A 125 18.39 10.03 2.01
N VAL A 126 19.13 9.30 1.17
CA VAL A 126 18.66 8.94 -0.17
C VAL A 126 18.88 7.46 -0.46
N ILE A 127 17.83 6.77 -0.90
CA ILE A 127 17.89 5.41 -1.46
C ILE A 127 17.66 5.51 -2.96
N ASN A 128 18.53 4.88 -3.75
CA ASN A 128 18.31 4.68 -5.18
C ASN A 128 17.74 3.27 -5.43
N LEU A 129 16.51 3.23 -5.88
CA LEU A 129 15.76 2.01 -6.19
C LEU A 129 16.20 1.34 -7.49
N ALA A 130 16.76 2.11 -8.44
CA ALA A 130 17.36 1.53 -9.62
C ALA A 130 18.59 0.72 -9.20
N GLN A 131 18.75 -0.49 -9.76
CA GLN A 131 19.95 -1.29 -9.54
C GLN A 131 21.21 -0.45 -9.71
N ASP A 132 22.26 -0.78 -8.94
CA ASP A 132 23.62 -0.42 -9.34
C ASP A 132 23.84 -0.98 -10.75
N ILE A 133 23.88 -0.11 -11.76
CA ILE A 133 24.40 -0.45 -13.09
C ILE A 133 25.92 -0.54 -12.95
N LYS A 134 26.45 -1.44 -12.12
CA LYS A 134 27.89 -1.62 -11.94
C LYS A 134 28.33 -3.02 -11.50
N THR A 135 27.70 -4.08 -12.01
CA THR A 135 28.39 -5.39 -12.11
C THR A 135 27.84 -6.29 -13.23
N VAL A 136 27.76 -5.79 -14.47
CA VAL A 136 28.10 -6.64 -15.61
C VAL A 136 29.55 -6.29 -15.94
N SER A 137 30.45 -7.24 -15.69
CA SER A 137 31.88 -7.04 -15.84
C SER A 137 32.21 -6.59 -17.27
N LEU A 138 32.85 -5.43 -17.42
CA LEU A 138 33.55 -5.05 -18.66
C LEU A 138 34.87 -5.82 -18.83
N ARG A 139 34.96 -7.04 -18.30
CA ARG A 139 36.15 -7.89 -18.45
C ARG A 139 35.73 -9.31 -18.79
N ALA A 140 35.98 -9.62 -20.06
CA ALA A 140 35.92 -10.91 -20.75
C ALA A 140 34.51 -11.48 -21.00
N VAL A 141 33.99 -11.28 -22.21
CA VAL A 141 33.91 -12.35 -23.24
C VAL A 141 33.98 -11.71 -24.63
N SER A 142 34.74 -12.38 -25.48
CA SER A 142 35.09 -12.07 -26.86
C SER A 142 33.93 -11.71 -27.80
N ARG A 143 34.22 -10.76 -28.69
CA ARG A 143 33.78 -10.61 -30.09
C ARG A 143 32.85 -11.73 -30.60
N ARG A 144 31.54 -11.48 -30.63
CA ARG A 144 30.62 -11.84 -31.73
C ARG A 144 29.23 -11.26 -31.44
N ALA A 145 28.60 -10.80 -32.51
CA ALA A 145 27.34 -10.07 -32.62
C ALA A 145 26.27 -10.40 -31.56
N THR A 146 25.45 -9.40 -31.20
CA THR A 146 24.06 -9.25 -31.69
C THR A 146 23.29 -8.26 -30.79
N LYS A 147 22.70 -7.22 -31.40
CA LYS A 147 21.69 -6.27 -30.88
C LYS A 147 22.06 -5.40 -29.68
N GLU A 148 22.03 -4.08 -29.91
CA GLU A 148 21.88 -3.08 -28.86
C GLU A 148 20.69 -3.46 -27.95
N PRO A 149 20.81 -3.35 -26.61
CA PRO A 149 19.66 -3.43 -25.76
C PRO A 149 18.83 -2.18 -26.02
N GLN A 150 17.73 -2.33 -26.77
CA GLN A 150 16.71 -1.32 -26.80
C GLN A 150 16.19 -1.16 -25.38
N ASN A 151 16.58 -0.07 -24.72
CA ASN A 151 15.93 0.45 -23.53
C ASN A 151 14.53 0.94 -23.94
N SER A 152 13.62 0.01 -24.23
CA SER A 152 12.21 0.31 -24.17
C SER A 152 11.84 0.22 -22.69
N GLU A 153 11.72 1.37 -22.03
CA GLU A 153 10.91 1.51 -20.82
C GLU A 153 9.46 1.13 -21.16
N GLN A 154 9.20 -0.15 -21.35
CA GLN A 154 7.83 -0.65 -21.41
C GLN A 154 7.32 -0.60 -19.98
N GLU A 155 6.52 0.42 -19.69
CA GLU A 155 5.78 0.54 -18.45
C GLU A 155 5.07 -0.79 -18.20
N LEU A 156 5.41 -1.49 -17.12
CA LEU A 156 4.73 -2.71 -16.74
C LEU A 156 3.31 -2.33 -16.34
N PRO A 157 2.27 -2.69 -17.14
CA PRO A 157 0.91 -2.35 -16.78
C PRO A 157 0.54 -3.14 -15.53
N ILE A 158 0.23 -2.43 -14.44
CA ILE A 158 -0.24 -3.07 -13.23
C ILE A 158 -1.61 -3.70 -13.50
N SER A 159 -1.70 -5.01 -13.32
CA SER A 159 -2.96 -5.75 -13.44
C SER A 159 -3.78 -5.65 -12.14
N LYS A 160 -5.08 -5.90 -12.25
CA LYS A 160 -5.93 -6.13 -11.09
C LYS A 160 -5.44 -7.36 -10.32
N ALA A 161 -5.52 -7.32 -9.00
CA ALA A 161 -5.19 -8.47 -8.15
C ALA A 161 -6.26 -9.56 -8.22
N TYR A 162 -7.52 -9.16 -8.45
CA TYR A 162 -8.67 -10.04 -8.49
C TYR A 162 -9.57 -9.66 -9.66
N ASN A 163 -10.12 -10.65 -10.37
CA ASN A 163 -11.06 -10.44 -11.48
C ASN A 163 -12.53 -10.64 -11.08
N ALA A 164 -12.75 -11.16 -9.88
CA ALA A 164 -14.06 -11.43 -9.29
C ALA A 164 -13.94 -11.39 -7.76
N PRO A 165 -15.07 -11.29 -7.02
CA PRO A 165 -15.09 -11.49 -5.58
C PRO A 165 -14.42 -12.80 -5.18
N LEU A 166 -13.73 -12.79 -4.04
CA LEU A 166 -13.10 -14.00 -3.52
C LEU A 166 -14.18 -14.96 -3.02
N PRO A 167 -14.24 -16.20 -3.54
CA PRO A 167 -15.27 -17.14 -3.14
C PRO A 167 -15.05 -17.56 -1.68
N LEU A 168 -16.14 -17.83 -0.99
CA LEU A 168 -16.09 -18.42 0.34
C LEU A 168 -15.82 -19.90 0.23
N SER A 169 -15.03 -20.44 1.16
CA SER A 169 -14.91 -21.89 1.26
C SER A 169 -16.27 -22.49 1.67
N THR A 170 -16.58 -23.68 1.17
CA THR A 170 -17.83 -24.38 1.46
C THR A 170 -18.06 -24.57 2.96
N THR A 171 -17.00 -24.85 3.72
CA THR A 171 -17.04 -24.96 5.18
C THR A 171 -17.41 -23.63 5.85
N LYS A 172 -16.77 -22.53 5.44
CA LYS A 172 -17.04 -21.21 6.01
C LYS A 172 -18.46 -20.72 5.69
N TYR A 173 -18.90 -20.98 4.46
CA TYR A 173 -20.26 -20.66 4.03
C TYR A 173 -21.33 -21.40 4.84
N LYS A 174 -21.19 -22.72 5.02
CA LYS A 174 -22.10 -23.52 5.85
C LYS A 174 -22.15 -23.03 7.30
N ASP A 175 -20.99 -22.69 7.87
CA ASP A 175 -20.88 -22.18 9.24
C ASP A 175 -21.63 -20.84 9.41
N LEU A 176 -21.41 -19.88 8.51
CA LEU A 176 -22.07 -18.57 8.55
C LEU A 176 -23.60 -18.66 8.48
N ILE A 177 -24.11 -19.54 7.62
CA ILE A 177 -25.54 -19.69 7.37
C ILE A 177 -26.26 -20.48 8.45
N SER A 178 -25.59 -21.47 9.04
CA SER A 178 -26.23 -22.34 10.02
C SER A 178 -26.52 -21.65 11.35
N ASN A 179 -25.68 -20.71 11.79
CA ASN A 179 -25.74 -20.22 13.17
C ASN A 179 -25.55 -18.71 13.38
N ALA A 180 -25.08 -17.95 12.39
CA ALA A 180 -24.59 -16.59 12.63
C ALA A 180 -25.40 -15.48 11.95
N ILE A 181 -26.08 -15.79 10.84
CA ILE A 181 -26.62 -14.77 9.94
C ILE A 181 -28.09 -15.06 9.59
N PRO A 182 -29.01 -14.07 9.74
CA PRO A 182 -30.40 -14.17 9.28
C PRO A 182 -30.51 -14.50 7.79
N THR A 183 -31.55 -15.25 7.42
CA THR A 183 -31.80 -15.72 6.04
C THR A 183 -31.84 -14.61 5.00
N ILE A 184 -32.33 -13.43 5.38
CA ILE A 184 -32.38 -12.24 4.52
C ILE A 184 -31.00 -11.77 4.00
N TYR A 185 -29.90 -12.20 4.62
CA TYR A 185 -28.54 -11.84 4.20
C TYR A 185 -27.78 -13.00 3.54
N HIS A 186 -28.39 -14.19 3.40
CA HIS A 186 -27.70 -15.37 2.85
C HIS A 186 -27.27 -15.18 1.40
N ASP A 187 -28.08 -14.48 0.60
CA ASP A 187 -27.80 -14.19 -0.81
C ASP A 187 -26.48 -13.41 -1.01
N TYR A 188 -26.10 -12.58 -0.03
CA TYR A 188 -24.83 -11.86 -0.08
C TYR A 188 -23.61 -12.80 -0.12
N PHE A 189 -23.71 -13.96 0.51
CA PHE A 189 -22.63 -14.93 0.65
C PHE A 189 -22.66 -16.05 -0.40
N MET A 190 -23.63 -16.02 -1.34
CA MET A 190 -23.81 -17.03 -2.39
C MET A 190 -22.90 -16.85 -3.62
N ASN A 191 -21.97 -15.89 -3.59
CA ASN A 191 -21.06 -15.55 -4.69
C ASN A 191 -19.89 -16.54 -4.85
#